data_AF-A0A2Z6RVL7-F1
#
_entry.id   AF-A0A2Z6RVL7-F1
#
_cell.length_a   1.000
_cell.length_b   1.000
_cell.length_c   1.000
_cell.angle_alpha   90.00
_cell.angle_beta   90.00
_cell.angle_gamma   90.00
#
_symmetry.space_group_name_H-M   'P 1'
#
loop_
_entity.id
_entity.type
_entity.pdbx_description
1 polymer ?
#
loop_
_entity_poly.entity_id
_entity_poly.type
_entity_poly.pdbx_seq_one_letter_code
_entity_poly.pdbx_strand_id
1 'polypeptide(L)'
;MATRPNYVTIYTITIVFCFICIIQFSLIFVCPILDTLMATRPNYVTIYTITIVFCFICIIQFSLIFVCPILEFLKLEFFDESGIPIQKPIEYLYLILALSHIVLHLLLILFCCFFDRKQLDLEFGIATILWIVIPSIYTYYTIDELGDIPLFCASNYPYKNSKILRACQIRIANLICMWIMFVITLIATIIMCIPEKTYKKMVVNDDDGKA
;
A
#
# COMPACT_ATOMS: atom_id res chain seq x y z
N MET A 1 -14.91 -33.94 11.10
CA MET A 1 -13.47 -33.61 11.17
C MET A 1 -13.15 -32.70 10.02
N ALA A 2 -13.09 -31.38 10.26
CA ALA A 2 -12.69 -30.42 9.24
C ALA A 2 -11.16 -30.37 9.18
N THR A 3 -10.60 -30.76 8.05
CA THR A 3 -9.17 -30.63 7.74
C THR A 3 -8.79 -29.15 7.71
N ARG A 4 -7.96 -28.71 8.66
CA ARG A 4 -7.34 -27.38 8.64
C ARG A 4 -6.59 -27.20 7.32
N PRO A 5 -6.77 -26.10 6.57
CA PRO A 5 -5.96 -25.83 5.40
C PRO A 5 -4.49 -25.66 5.82
N ASN A 6 -3.60 -26.37 5.13
CA ASN A 6 -2.17 -26.29 5.37
C ASN A 6 -1.68 -24.86 5.06
N TYR A 7 -1.20 -24.16 6.10
CA TYR A 7 -0.65 -22.81 5.99
C TYR A 7 0.38 -22.70 4.85
N VAL A 8 1.19 -23.73 4.62
CA VAL A 8 2.19 -23.78 3.54
C VAL A 8 1.57 -23.69 2.13
N THR A 9 0.39 -24.29 1.93
CA THR A 9 -0.32 -24.24 0.63
C THR A 9 -0.89 -22.86 0.35
N ILE A 10 -1.37 -22.15 1.38
CA ILE A 10 -1.84 -20.76 1.26
C ILE A 10 -0.66 -19.84 0.91
N TYR A 11 0.46 -19.94 1.64
CA TYR A 11 1.66 -19.13 1.37
C TYR A 11 2.24 -19.36 -0.04
N THR A 12 2.26 -20.61 -0.52
CA THR A 12 2.80 -20.93 -1.85
C THR A 12 1.90 -20.40 -2.97
N ILE A 13 0.58 -20.48 -2.81
CA ILE A 13 -0.39 -19.91 -3.76
C ILE A 13 -0.29 -18.38 -3.75
N THR A 14 -0.17 -17.74 -2.58
CA THR A 14 0.02 -16.29 -2.46
C THR A 14 1.30 -15.81 -3.13
N ILE A 15 2.41 -16.54 -3.00
CA ILE A 15 3.70 -16.17 -3.62
C ILE A 15 3.66 -16.32 -5.15
N VAL A 16 3.03 -17.38 -5.67
CA VAL A 16 2.89 -17.59 -7.12
C VAL A 16 1.94 -16.55 -7.73
N PHE A 17 0.84 -16.20 -7.05
CA PHE A 17 -0.04 -15.10 -7.46
C PHE A 17 0.68 -13.75 -7.39
N CYS A 18 1.50 -13.52 -6.36
CA CYS A 18 2.33 -12.33 -6.19
C CYS A 18 3.30 -12.16 -7.37
N PHE A 19 3.97 -13.22 -7.81
CA PHE A 19 4.88 -13.18 -8.95
C PHE A 19 4.16 -12.90 -10.28
N ILE A 20 3.00 -13.53 -10.51
CA ILE A 20 2.21 -13.34 -11.74
C ILE A 20 1.62 -11.93 -11.78
N CYS A 21 1.10 -11.42 -10.66
CA CYS A 21 0.55 -10.06 -10.56
C CYS A 21 1.64 -8.97 -10.68
N ILE A 22 2.85 -9.19 -10.16
CA ILE A 22 3.99 -8.28 -10.34
C ILE A 22 4.35 -8.19 -11.84
N ILE A 23 4.37 -9.31 -12.57
CA ILE A 23 4.66 -9.32 -14.01
C ILE A 23 3.55 -8.62 -14.80
N GLN A 24 2.29 -8.84 -14.45
CA GLN A 24 1.14 -8.22 -15.14
C GLN A 24 1.00 -6.73 -14.84
N PHE A 25 1.20 -6.29 -13.60
CA PHE A 25 1.17 -4.88 -13.22
C PHE A 25 2.35 -4.10 -13.82
N SER A 26 3.52 -4.75 -13.91
CA SER A 26 4.64 -4.23 -14.69
C SER A 26 4.23 -4.03 -16.14
N LEU A 27 3.56 -4.97 -16.79
CA LEU A 27 3.10 -4.80 -18.18
C LEU A 27 2.08 -3.66 -18.37
N ILE A 28 1.20 -3.41 -17.40
CA ILE A 28 0.12 -2.39 -17.49
C ILE A 28 0.67 -0.96 -17.38
N PHE A 29 1.63 -0.71 -16.49
CA PHE A 29 2.25 0.62 -16.34
C PHE A 29 3.51 0.79 -17.20
N VAL A 30 4.26 -0.29 -17.46
CA VAL A 30 5.44 -0.24 -18.34
C VAL A 30 5.02 -0.10 -19.80
N CYS A 31 3.93 -0.71 -20.31
CA CYS A 31 3.59 -0.58 -21.74
C CYS A 31 3.40 0.88 -22.21
N PRO A 32 2.59 1.73 -21.56
CA PRO A 32 2.40 3.11 -22.01
C PRO A 32 3.66 3.98 -21.85
N ILE A 33 4.46 3.70 -20.81
CA ILE A 33 5.75 4.37 -20.54
C ILE A 33 6.80 3.89 -21.56
N LEU A 34 6.77 2.61 -21.96
CA LEU A 34 7.65 1.98 -22.95
C LEU A 34 7.33 2.46 -24.38
N ASP A 35 6.05 2.64 -24.70
CA ASP A 35 5.60 3.23 -25.97
C ASP A 35 6.02 4.70 -26.10
N THR A 36 6.02 5.46 -25.00
CA THR A 36 6.60 6.82 -24.98
C THR A 36 8.13 6.83 -24.97
N LEU A 37 8.78 5.81 -24.40
CA LEU A 37 10.23 5.57 -24.37
C LEU A 37 10.84 5.29 -25.75
N MET A 38 10.09 4.65 -26.65
CA MET A 38 10.56 4.36 -28.01
C MET A 38 10.43 5.53 -28.97
N ALA A 39 9.67 6.58 -28.62
CA ALA A 39 9.37 7.68 -29.53
C ALA A 39 10.36 8.86 -29.47
N THR A 40 11.11 9.06 -28.39
CA THR A 40 11.98 10.25 -28.23
C THR A 40 13.15 10.00 -27.26
N ARG A 41 14.41 10.20 -27.69
CA ARG A 41 15.61 10.23 -26.81
C ARG A 41 16.24 11.62 -26.82
N PRO A 42 16.78 12.10 -25.66
CA PRO A 42 18.21 11.86 -25.37
C PRO A 42 18.57 11.19 -24.01
N ASN A 43 17.79 11.25 -22.93
CA ASN A 43 18.29 10.85 -21.59
C ASN A 43 17.84 9.45 -21.09
N TYR A 44 18.48 8.40 -21.60
CA TYR A 44 18.22 6.99 -21.20
C TYR A 44 18.43 6.71 -19.71
N VAL A 45 19.42 7.36 -19.08
CA VAL A 45 19.76 7.14 -17.66
C VAL A 45 18.65 7.63 -16.74
N THR A 46 18.16 8.85 -16.95
CA THR A 46 17.08 9.44 -16.14
C THR A 46 15.80 8.61 -16.21
N ILE A 47 15.43 8.15 -17.40
CA ILE A 47 14.23 7.33 -17.58
C ILE A 47 14.41 5.97 -16.89
N TYR A 48 15.57 5.33 -17.06
CA TYR A 48 15.86 4.05 -16.41
C TYR A 48 15.82 4.16 -14.87
N THR A 49 16.36 5.24 -14.31
CA THR A 49 16.29 5.52 -12.87
C THR A 49 14.85 5.70 -12.38
N ILE A 50 14.03 6.48 -13.10
CA ILE A 50 12.61 6.69 -12.75
C ILE A 50 11.84 5.37 -12.79
N THR A 51 12.04 4.56 -13.84
CA THR A 51 11.39 3.25 -13.97
C THR A 51 11.78 2.31 -12.83
N ILE A 52 13.07 2.25 -12.46
CA ILE A 52 13.53 1.42 -11.33
C ILE A 52 12.85 1.85 -10.03
N VAL A 53 12.86 3.16 -9.72
CA VAL A 53 12.26 3.70 -8.50
C VAL A 53 10.76 3.37 -8.47
N PHE A 54 10.07 3.55 -9.59
CA PHE A 54 8.64 3.22 -9.71
C PHE A 54 8.38 1.73 -9.47
N CYS A 55 9.18 0.84 -10.07
CA CYS A 55 9.06 -0.61 -9.82
C CYS A 55 9.26 -0.97 -8.35
N PHE A 56 10.25 -0.36 -7.66
CA PHE A 56 10.44 -0.56 -6.22
C PHE A 56 9.22 -0.12 -5.41
N ILE A 57 8.64 1.04 -5.72
CA ILE A 57 7.43 1.55 -5.06
C ILE A 57 6.27 0.56 -5.26
N CYS A 58 6.06 0.06 -6.48
CA CYS A 58 5.00 -0.91 -6.77
C CYS A 58 5.18 -2.23 -6.01
N ILE A 59 6.41 -2.73 -5.86
CA ILE A 59 6.69 -3.97 -5.10
C ILE A 59 6.34 -3.79 -3.62
N ILE A 60 6.72 -2.65 -3.03
CA ILE A 60 6.42 -2.35 -1.63
C ILE A 60 4.90 -2.19 -1.45
N GLN A 61 4.24 -1.44 -2.34
CA GLN A 61 2.78 -1.26 -2.35
C GLN A 61 2.06 -2.61 -2.41
N PHE A 62 2.45 -3.47 -3.35
CA PHE A 62 1.85 -4.80 -3.51
C PHE A 62 2.00 -5.64 -2.25
N SER A 63 3.16 -5.59 -1.59
CA SER A 63 3.39 -6.31 -0.34
C SER A 63 2.46 -5.80 0.77
N LEU A 64 2.35 -4.48 0.92
CA LEU A 64 1.52 -3.84 1.94
C LEU A 64 0.02 -4.11 1.76
N ILE A 65 -0.45 -4.24 0.52
CA ILE A 65 -1.85 -4.59 0.21
C ILE A 65 -2.29 -5.87 0.91
N PHE A 66 -1.40 -6.85 1.09
CA PHE A 66 -1.70 -8.08 1.83
C PHE A 66 -1.31 -7.99 3.31
N VAL A 67 -0.20 -7.34 3.63
CA VAL A 67 0.28 -7.25 5.02
C VAL A 67 -0.69 -6.45 5.90
N CYS A 68 -1.22 -5.33 5.43
CA CYS A 68 -2.17 -4.50 6.18
C CYS A 68 -3.42 -5.28 6.66
N PRO A 69 -4.22 -5.92 5.79
CA PRO A 69 -5.41 -6.65 6.24
C PRO A 69 -5.08 -7.88 7.09
N ILE A 70 -3.92 -8.52 6.88
CA ILE A 70 -3.46 -9.63 7.74
C ILE A 70 -3.13 -9.12 9.14
N LEU A 71 -2.38 -8.03 9.26
CA LEU A 71 -2.05 -7.43 10.57
C LEU A 71 -3.29 -6.96 11.31
N GLU A 72 -4.24 -6.34 10.60
CA GLU A 72 -5.51 -5.92 11.19
C GLU A 72 -6.34 -7.10 11.68
N PHE A 73 -6.42 -8.18 10.90
CA PHE A 73 -7.09 -9.41 11.32
C PHE A 73 -6.43 -10.02 12.56
N LEU A 74 -5.09 -10.10 12.57
CA LEU A 74 -4.32 -10.59 13.73
C LEU A 74 -4.51 -9.71 14.96
N LYS A 75 -4.63 -8.40 14.80
CA LYS A 75 -4.95 -7.47 15.89
C LYS A 75 -6.33 -7.79 16.48
N LEU A 76 -7.35 -7.91 15.63
CA LEU A 76 -8.72 -8.20 16.04
C LEU A 76 -8.82 -9.53 16.81
N GLU A 77 -8.23 -10.61 16.28
CA GLU A 77 -8.21 -11.92 16.91
C GLU A 77 -7.49 -11.88 18.27
N PHE A 78 -6.30 -11.28 18.32
CA PHE A 78 -5.49 -11.25 19.54
C PHE A 78 -6.12 -10.40 20.64
N PHE A 79 -6.76 -9.27 20.30
CA PHE A 79 -7.38 -8.38 21.27
C PHE A 79 -8.68 -8.99 21.84
N ASP A 80 -9.47 -9.69 21.01
CA ASP A 80 -10.66 -10.42 21.44
C ASP A 80 -10.28 -11.56 22.41
N GLU A 81 -9.27 -12.37 22.07
CA GLU A 81 -8.74 -13.43 22.94
C GLU A 81 -8.13 -12.90 24.25
N SER A 82 -7.53 -11.70 24.21
CA SER A 82 -6.86 -11.11 25.36
C SER A 82 -7.80 -10.30 26.26
N GLY A 83 -9.07 -10.13 25.88
CA GLY A 83 -10.06 -9.33 26.61
C GLY A 83 -9.73 -7.83 26.64
N ILE A 84 -8.99 -7.34 25.65
CA ILE A 84 -8.65 -5.92 25.53
C ILE A 84 -9.84 -5.20 24.88
N PRO A 85 -10.36 -4.11 25.46
CA PRO A 85 -11.48 -3.39 24.86
C PRO A 85 -11.09 -2.82 23.49
N ILE A 86 -11.86 -3.16 22.46
CA ILE A 86 -11.64 -2.71 21.09
C ILE A 86 -12.82 -1.92 20.55
N GLN A 87 -12.53 -0.84 19.82
CA GLN A 87 -13.53 -0.06 19.12
C GLN A 87 -13.87 -0.70 17.77
N LYS A 88 -14.63 -1.80 17.82
CA LYS A 88 -14.99 -2.63 16.65
C LYS A 88 -15.38 -1.83 15.38
N PRO A 89 -16.19 -0.75 15.43
CA PRO A 89 -16.59 -0.03 14.22
C PRO A 89 -15.41 0.54 13.41
N ILE A 90 -14.37 1.04 14.08
CA ILE A 90 -13.23 1.70 13.44
C ILE A 90 -12.24 0.68 12.89
N GLU A 91 -11.99 -0.40 13.63
CA GLU A 91 -11.18 -1.54 13.16
C GLU A 91 -11.81 -2.15 11.89
N TYR A 92 -13.13 -2.42 11.91
CA TYR A 92 -13.82 -2.93 10.73
C TYR A 92 -13.81 -1.94 9.56
N LEU A 93 -13.92 -0.63 9.82
CA LEU A 93 -13.84 0.39 8.77
C LEU A 93 -12.46 0.37 8.09
N TYR A 94 -11.38 0.25 8.87
CA TYR A 94 -10.03 0.13 8.31
C TYR A 94 -9.83 -1.20 7.57
N LEU A 95 -10.32 -2.33 8.11
CA LEU A 95 -10.26 -3.61 7.43
C LEU A 95 -11.01 -3.59 6.08
N ILE A 96 -12.19 -2.97 6.03
CA ILE A 96 -12.96 -2.79 4.79
C ILE A 96 -12.18 -1.94 3.79
N LEU A 97 -11.52 -0.86 4.23
CA LEU A 97 -10.65 -0.06 3.37
C LEU A 97 -9.48 -0.88 2.81
N ALA A 98 -8.83 -1.70 3.65
CA ALA A 98 -7.72 -2.56 3.21
C ALA A 98 -8.19 -3.61 2.19
N LEU A 99 -9.36 -4.23 2.42
CA LEU A 99 -9.94 -5.21 1.50
C LEU A 99 -10.43 -4.56 0.19
N SER A 100 -11.04 -3.38 0.24
CA SER A 100 -11.46 -2.66 -0.97
C SER A 100 -10.24 -2.28 -1.82
N HIS A 101 -9.10 -1.98 -1.20
CA HIS A 101 -7.85 -1.72 -1.90
C HIS A 101 -7.32 -2.95 -2.66
N ILE A 102 -7.46 -4.16 -2.09
CA ILE A 102 -7.17 -5.43 -2.80
C ILE A 102 -8.08 -5.57 -4.03
N VAL A 103 -9.38 -5.37 -3.85
CA VAL A 103 -10.37 -5.50 -4.94
C VAL A 103 -10.07 -4.52 -6.06
N LEU A 104 -9.75 -3.27 -5.73
CA LEU A 104 -9.36 -2.25 -6.71
C LEU A 104 -8.14 -2.71 -7.53
N HIS A 105 -7.10 -3.21 -6.89
CA HIS A 105 -5.90 -3.69 -7.60
C HIS A 105 -6.19 -4.92 -8.47
N LEU A 106 -7.03 -5.85 -8.01
CA LEU A 106 -7.46 -7.00 -8.81
C LEU A 106 -8.26 -6.57 -10.05
N LEU A 107 -9.16 -5.61 -9.90
CA LEU A 107 -9.92 -5.05 -11.02
C LEU A 107 -9.01 -4.36 -12.03
N LEU A 108 -8.00 -3.62 -11.55
CA LEU A 108 -7.01 -2.98 -12.43
C LEU A 108 -6.20 -4.00 -13.23
N ILE A 109 -5.82 -5.13 -12.61
CA ILE A 109 -5.09 -6.19 -13.30
C ILE A 109 -5.98 -6.87 -14.36
N LEU A 110 -7.23 -7.20 -14.01
CA LEU A 110 -8.15 -7.93 -14.89
C LEU A 110 -8.69 -7.08 -16.05
N PHE A 111 -8.86 -5.78 -15.85
CA PHE A 111 -9.50 -4.87 -16.80
C PHE A 111 -8.57 -3.73 -17.26
N CYS A 112 -7.26 -3.94 -17.22
CA CYS A 112 -6.26 -2.93 -17.58
C CYS A 112 -6.44 -2.26 -18.95
N CYS A 113 -7.02 -2.98 -19.92
CA CYS A 113 -7.28 -2.45 -21.26
C CYS A 113 -8.63 -1.73 -21.41
N PHE A 114 -9.49 -1.76 -20.39
CA PHE A 114 -10.85 -1.21 -20.45
C PHE A 114 -11.01 0.13 -19.73
N PHE A 115 -10.14 0.44 -18.77
CA PHE A 115 -10.23 1.70 -18.03
C PHE A 115 -9.53 2.85 -18.76
N ASP A 116 -10.26 3.95 -18.97
CA ASP A 116 -9.68 5.20 -19.47
C ASP A 116 -8.85 5.88 -18.36
N ARG A 117 -7.75 6.55 -18.74
CA ARG A 117 -6.82 7.22 -17.82
C ARG A 117 -7.54 8.18 -16.88
N LYS A 118 -8.55 8.91 -17.37
CA LYS A 118 -9.33 9.86 -16.55
C LYS A 118 -10.13 9.19 -15.43
N GLN A 119 -10.64 7.98 -15.67
CA GLN A 119 -11.37 7.22 -14.66
C GLN A 119 -10.41 6.68 -13.61
N LEU A 120 -9.22 6.24 -14.03
CA LEU A 120 -8.14 5.82 -13.15
C LEU A 120 -7.68 6.94 -12.21
N ASP A 121 -7.46 8.14 -12.75
CA ASP A 121 -7.03 9.31 -11.97
C ASP A 121 -8.03 9.66 -10.85
N LEU A 122 -9.33 9.59 -11.14
CA LEU A 122 -10.39 9.87 -10.16
C LEU A 122 -10.42 8.81 -9.05
N GLU A 123 -10.36 7.53 -9.39
CA GLU A 123 -10.38 6.42 -8.43
C GLU A 123 -9.17 6.48 -7.48
N PHE A 124 -7.95 6.71 -8.02
CA PHE A 124 -6.75 6.88 -7.19
C PHE A 124 -6.79 8.15 -6.34
N GLY A 125 -7.38 9.24 -6.85
CA GLY A 125 -7.63 10.45 -6.07
C GLY A 125 -8.53 10.19 -4.87
N ILE A 126 -9.68 9.53 -5.09
CA ILE A 126 -10.62 9.14 -4.03
C ILE A 126 -9.94 8.19 -3.03
N ALA A 127 -9.22 7.17 -3.52
CA ALA A 127 -8.49 6.25 -2.67
C ALA A 127 -7.47 6.97 -1.78
N THR A 128 -6.73 7.95 -2.32
CA THR A 128 -5.76 8.74 -1.56
C THR A 128 -6.43 9.54 -0.44
N ILE A 129 -7.60 10.14 -0.72
CA ILE A 129 -8.38 10.87 0.29
C ILE A 129 -8.88 9.93 1.39
N LEU A 130 -9.37 8.74 1.03
CA LEU A 130 -9.78 7.74 2.02
C LEU A 130 -8.61 7.25 2.87
N TRP A 131 -7.43 7.05 2.25
CA TRP A 131 -6.19 6.64 2.92
C TRP A 131 -5.54 7.72 3.78
N ILE A 132 -5.98 8.98 3.74
CA ILE A 132 -5.60 9.97 4.76
C ILE A 132 -6.66 10.06 5.86
N VAL A 133 -7.95 10.12 5.48
CA VAL A 133 -9.04 10.34 6.44
C VAL A 133 -9.22 9.15 7.39
N ILE A 134 -9.34 7.93 6.86
CA ILE A 134 -9.60 6.75 7.68
C ILE A 134 -8.39 6.43 8.58
N PRO A 135 -7.14 6.41 8.10
CA PRO A 135 -5.97 6.25 8.98
C PRO A 135 -5.81 7.32 10.06
N SER A 136 -6.17 8.57 9.77
CA SER A 136 -6.14 9.64 10.78
C SER A 136 -7.17 9.40 11.88
N ILE A 137 -8.41 9.06 11.50
CA ILE A 137 -9.48 8.70 12.44
C ILE A 137 -9.08 7.46 13.23
N TYR A 138 -8.60 6.42 12.56
CA TYR A 138 -8.14 5.18 13.18
C TYR A 138 -7.05 5.47 14.22
N THR A 139 -6.03 6.23 13.85
CA THR A 139 -4.93 6.60 14.76
C THR A 139 -5.47 7.34 15.99
N TYR A 140 -6.37 8.32 15.79
CA TYR A 140 -6.94 9.11 16.89
C TYR A 140 -7.70 8.23 17.90
N TYR A 141 -8.49 7.27 17.44
CA TYR A 141 -9.28 6.42 18.34
C TYR A 141 -8.52 5.23 18.93
N THR A 142 -7.42 4.79 18.32
CA THR A 142 -6.66 3.60 18.74
C THR A 142 -5.35 3.92 19.47
N ILE A 143 -4.89 5.17 19.46
CA ILE A 143 -3.61 5.56 20.11
C ILE A 143 -3.61 5.27 21.62
N ASP A 144 -4.75 5.49 22.28
CA ASP A 144 -4.91 5.31 23.74
C ASP A 144 -5.62 4.00 24.11
N GLU A 145 -5.79 3.06 23.17
CA GLU A 145 -6.52 1.80 23.40
C GLU A 145 -5.86 0.88 24.46
N LEU A 146 -4.55 1.07 24.67
CA LEU A 146 -3.75 0.35 25.66
C LEU A 146 -3.48 1.18 26.94
N GLY A 147 -4.16 2.33 27.11
CA GLY A 147 -3.93 3.23 28.24
C GLY A 147 -2.52 3.83 28.24
N ASP A 148 -1.83 3.79 29.38
CA ASP A 148 -0.53 4.46 29.60
C ASP A 148 0.66 3.83 28.85
N ILE A 149 0.42 2.82 27.99
CA ILE A 149 1.49 2.10 27.31
C ILE A 149 2.03 2.94 26.15
N PRO A 150 3.36 3.21 26.11
CA PRO A 150 3.95 4.06 25.10
C PRO A 150 3.71 3.51 23.69
N LEU A 151 3.50 4.42 22.73
CA LEU A 151 3.19 4.10 21.33
C LEU A 151 4.21 3.15 20.69
N PHE A 152 5.51 3.36 20.96
CA PHE A 152 6.62 2.60 20.38
C PHE A 152 7.05 1.36 21.17
N CYS A 153 6.27 0.96 22.18
CA CYS A 153 6.52 -0.26 22.94
C CYS A 153 7.94 -0.34 23.52
N ALA A 154 8.36 0.69 24.26
CA ALA A 154 9.70 0.81 24.81
C ALA A 154 10.05 -0.38 25.74
N SER A 155 11.22 -0.99 25.56
CA SER A 155 11.65 -2.19 26.30
C SER A 155 11.84 -1.95 27.81
N ASN A 156 12.02 -0.70 28.23
CA ASN A 156 12.16 -0.29 29.62
C ASN A 156 10.82 -0.01 30.32
N TYR A 157 9.68 -0.12 29.62
CA TYR A 157 8.36 0.03 30.22
C TYR A 157 8.00 -1.21 31.06
N PRO A 158 7.44 -1.04 32.28
CA PRO A 158 7.09 -2.15 33.15
C PRO A 158 5.79 -2.84 32.69
N TYR A 159 5.88 -3.64 31.62
CA TYR A 159 4.75 -4.41 31.11
C TYR A 159 4.24 -5.40 32.17
N LYS A 160 2.93 -5.34 32.45
CA LYS A 160 2.27 -6.23 33.40
C LYS A 160 2.36 -7.70 32.99
N ASN A 161 2.36 -7.99 31.68
CA ASN A 161 2.53 -9.34 31.14
C ASN A 161 3.08 -9.31 29.70
N SER A 162 3.55 -10.45 29.20
CA SER A 162 4.04 -10.60 27.82
C SER A 162 2.94 -10.42 26.76
N LYS A 163 1.66 -10.65 27.12
CA LYS A 163 0.52 -10.46 26.22
C LYS A 163 0.34 -8.98 25.84
N ILE A 164 0.47 -8.08 26.80
CA ILE A 164 0.37 -6.64 26.60
C ILE A 164 1.51 -6.11 25.72
N LEU A 165 2.74 -6.63 25.92
CA LEU A 165 3.86 -6.30 25.04
C LEU A 165 3.56 -6.70 23.60
N ARG A 166 3.04 -7.91 23.38
CA ARG A 166 2.64 -8.39 22.05
C ARG A 166 1.49 -7.58 21.45
N ALA A 167 0.47 -7.22 22.24
CA ALA A 167 -0.61 -6.33 21.81
C ALA A 167 -0.06 -4.99 21.31
N CYS A 168 0.88 -4.41 22.07
CA CYS A 168 1.55 -3.16 21.70
C CYS A 168 2.29 -3.29 20.37
N GLN A 169 3.07 -4.38 20.20
CA GLN A 169 3.83 -4.65 18.97
C GLN A 169 2.93 -4.81 17.74
N ILE A 170 1.81 -5.52 17.88
CA ILE A 170 0.83 -5.68 16.80
C ILE A 170 0.20 -4.33 16.43
N ARG A 171 -0.21 -3.54 17.44
CA ARG A 171 -0.76 -2.19 17.24
C ARG A 171 0.21 -1.29 16.46
N ILE A 172 1.46 -1.18 16.89
CA ILE A 172 2.43 -0.29 16.24
C ILE A 172 2.79 -0.79 14.84
N ALA A 173 2.91 -2.10 14.62
CA ALA A 173 3.16 -2.66 13.30
C ALA A 173 2.00 -2.33 12.34
N ASN A 174 0.75 -2.50 12.79
CA ASN A 174 -0.43 -2.16 12.01
C ASN A 174 -0.45 -0.66 11.65
N LEU A 175 -0.20 0.20 12.64
CA LEU A 175 -0.15 1.65 12.45
C LEU A 175 0.92 2.06 11.44
N ILE A 176 2.14 1.52 11.58
CA ILE A 176 3.26 1.79 10.66
C ILE A 176 2.89 1.34 9.24
N CYS A 177 2.41 0.11 9.07
CA CYS A 177 2.03 -0.41 7.75
C CYS A 177 0.95 0.44 7.09
N MET A 178 -0.07 0.85 7.86
CA MET A 178 -1.14 1.73 7.40
C MET A 178 -0.60 3.08 6.88
N TRP A 179 0.28 3.74 7.64
CA TRP A 179 0.84 5.04 7.24
C TRP A 179 1.84 4.94 6.08
N ILE A 180 2.64 3.88 6.01
CA ILE A 180 3.53 3.63 4.85
C ILE A 180 2.68 3.43 3.59
N MET A 181 1.57 2.68 3.70
CA MET A 181 0.66 2.48 2.58
C MET A 181 0.05 3.80 2.10
N PHE A 182 -0.38 4.68 3.01
CA PHE A 182 -0.82 6.04 2.64
C PHE A 182 0.26 6.83 1.89
N VAL A 183 1.49 6.89 2.41
CA VAL A 183 2.59 7.65 1.78
C VAL A 183 2.88 7.15 0.37
N ILE A 184 2.90 5.83 0.18
CA ILE A 184 3.15 5.22 -1.13
C ILE A 184 2.01 5.53 -2.10
N THR A 185 0.75 5.39 -1.67
CA THR A 185 -0.41 5.75 -2.50
C THR A 185 -0.37 7.23 -2.88
N LEU A 186 -0.02 8.12 -1.95
CA LEU A 186 0.11 9.55 -2.21
C LEU A 186 1.17 9.83 -3.28
N ILE A 187 2.35 9.22 -3.17
CA ILE A 187 3.42 9.36 -4.16
C ILE A 187 2.95 8.85 -5.53
N ALA A 188 2.29 7.69 -5.58
CA ALA A 188 1.75 7.13 -6.83
C ALA A 188 0.72 8.08 -7.48
N THR A 189 -0.21 8.63 -6.69
CA THR A 189 -1.21 9.59 -7.16
C THR A 189 -0.57 10.87 -7.69
N ILE A 190 0.44 11.42 -6.98
CA ILE A 190 1.17 12.61 -7.45
C ILE A 190 1.82 12.34 -8.81
N ILE A 191 2.47 11.18 -8.98
CA ILE A 191 3.11 10.80 -10.26
C ILE A 191 2.06 10.72 -11.38
N MET A 192 0.89 10.13 -11.12
CA MET A 192 -0.18 10.02 -12.11
C MET A 192 -0.83 11.37 -12.45
N CYS A 193 -0.95 12.28 -11.49
CA CYS A 193 -1.51 13.61 -11.71
C CYS A 193 -0.59 14.55 -12.53
N ILE A 194 0.68 14.20 -12.77
CA ILE A 194 1.56 15.00 -13.61
C ILE A 194 1.08 14.90 -15.07
N PRO A 195 0.63 16.02 -15.68
CA PRO A 195 0.10 15.94 -17.03
C PRO A 195 1.24 15.75 -18.04
N GLU A 196 0.97 14.97 -19.08
CA GLU A 196 1.93 14.58 -20.11
C GLU A 196 2.66 15.78 -20.76
N LYS A 197 1.97 16.93 -20.87
CA LYS A 197 2.55 18.19 -21.37
C LYS A 197 3.69 18.72 -20.51
N THR A 198 3.66 18.49 -19.20
CA THR A 198 4.71 18.92 -18.27
C THR A 198 5.90 17.96 -18.36
N TYR A 199 5.64 16.66 -18.50
CA TYR A 199 6.70 15.67 -18.78
C TYR A 199 7.45 16.01 -20.08
N LYS A 200 6.72 16.29 -21.17
CA LYS A 200 7.31 16.71 -22.45
C LYS A 200 8.15 17.98 -22.33
N LYS A 201 7.75 18.97 -21.53
CA LYS A 201 8.54 20.20 -21.31
C LYS A 201 9.81 19.98 -20.48
N MET A 202 9.76 19.12 -19.46
CA MET A 202 10.95 18.81 -18.66
C MET A 202 12.03 18.08 -19.46
N VAL A 203 11.63 17.31 -20.47
CA VAL A 203 12.57 16.58 -21.36
C VAL A 203 13.17 17.50 -22.44
N VAL A 204 12.43 18.50 -22.93
CA VAL A 204 12.87 19.38 -24.03
C VAL A 204 13.80 20.51 -23.56
N ASN A 205 13.63 21.03 -22.34
CA ASN A 205 14.42 22.17 -21.86
C ASN A 205 15.90 21.87 -21.56
N ASP A 206 16.34 20.61 -21.55
CA ASP A 206 17.75 20.24 -21.32
C ASP A 206 18.61 20.33 -22.60
N ASP A 207 18.00 20.49 -23.78
CA ASP A 207 18.71 20.59 -25.07
C ASP A 207 19.22 22.02 -25.38
N ASP A 208 18.68 23.06 -24.74
CA ASP A 208 19.05 24.47 -25.00
C ASP A 208 20.36 24.91 -24.31
N GLY A 209 21.02 24.00 -23.57
CA GLY A 209 22.22 24.29 -22.78
C GLY A 209 23.55 23.81 -23.37
N LYS A 210 23.56 23.19 -24.56
CA LYS A 210 24.78 22.72 -25.23
C LYS A 210 24.88 23.28 -26.64
N ALA A 211 25.27 24.55 -26.72
CA ALA A 211 25.90 25.13 -27.91
C ALA A 211 27.42 24.95 -27.83
#